data_AF-A0A6B3CFU5-F1
#
_entry.id   AF-A0A6B3CFU5-F1
#
_cell.length_a   1.000
_cell.length_b   1.000
_cell.length_c   1.000
_cell.angle_alpha   90.00
_cell.angle_beta   90.00
_cell.angle_gamma   90.00
#
_symmetry.space_group_name_H-M   'P 1'
#
loop_
_entity.id
_entity.type
_entity.pdbx_description
1 polymer ?
#
loop_
_entity_poly.entity_id
_entity_poly.type
_entity_poly.pdbx_seq_one_letter_code
_entity_poly.pdbx_strand_id
1 'polypeptide(L)'
;KSMWLVDLDAEGSVTAERIDCPVPRALARLRGTLADLLADPELTPHEEAWVEATLTDPVRPDEPMARLAERFPHTLSLLFDPERAPDEPGVSYARRLADRSDQQIAEDFVTHV
;
A
#
# COMPACT_ATOMS: atom_id res chain seq x y z
N LYS A 1 -8.81 -17.32 9.92
CA LYS A 1 -9.79 -18.25 9.32
C LYS A 1 -9.70 -19.56 10.08
N SER A 2 -10.80 -20.29 10.28
CA SER A 2 -10.81 -21.58 10.98
C SER A 2 -11.54 -22.64 10.17
N MET A 3 -11.21 -23.90 10.43
CA MET A 3 -11.93 -25.07 9.97
C MET A 3 -12.50 -25.81 11.20
N TRP A 4 -13.51 -26.64 10.95
CA TRP A 4 -14.04 -27.57 11.95
C TRP A 4 -13.96 -28.97 11.38
N LEU A 5 -13.36 -29.89 12.14
CA LEU A 5 -13.46 -31.31 11.91
C LEU A 5 -14.65 -31.82 12.71
N VAL A 6 -15.63 -32.40 12.03
CA VAL A 6 -16.84 -32.93 12.65
C VAL A 6 -16.89 -34.43 12.40
N ASP A 7 -16.83 -35.20 13.47
CA ASP A 7 -16.98 -36.65 13.43
C ASP A 7 -18.36 -37.05 13.96
N LEU A 8 -19.02 -37.94 13.21
CA LEU A 8 -20.34 -38.51 13.51
C LEU A 8 -20.18 -40.01 13.72
N ASP A 9 -20.56 -40.53 14.88
CA ASP A 9 -20.52 -41.97 15.14
C ASP A 9 -21.85 -42.67 14.79
N ALA A 10 -21.86 -44.01 14.88
CA ALA A 10 -23.01 -44.83 14.51
C ALA A 10 -24.20 -44.68 15.46
N GLU A 11 -23.95 -44.24 16.69
CA GLU A 11 -24.92 -43.99 17.74
C GLU A 11 -25.50 -42.57 17.67
N GLY A 12 -25.00 -41.73 16.76
CA GLY A 12 -25.47 -40.37 16.51
C GLY A 12 -24.81 -39.31 17.39
N SER A 13 -23.72 -39.63 18.08
CA SER A 13 -22.87 -38.64 18.74
C SER A 13 -22.17 -37.77 17.72
N VAL A 14 -21.91 -36.52 18.11
CA VAL A 14 -21.19 -35.54 17.30
C VAL A 14 -20.03 -35.01 18.11
N THR A 15 -18.82 -35.15 17.57
CA THR A 15 -17.64 -34.45 18.09
C THR A 15 -17.20 -33.41 17.08
N ALA A 16 -16.86 -32.22 17.57
CA ALA A 16 -16.47 -31.10 16.72
C ALA A 16 -15.19 -30.49 17.27
N GLU A 17 -14.10 -30.59 16.50
CA GLU A 17 -12.81 -30.00 16.80
C GLU A 17 -12.59 -28.78 15.90
N ARG A 18 -12.23 -27.64 16.51
CA ARG A 18 -11.85 -26.46 15.75
C ARG A 18 -10.37 -26.52 15.41
N ILE A 19 -10.06 -26.53 14.12
CA ILE A 19 -8.70 -26.54 13.60
C ILE A 19 -8.37 -25.15 13.05
N ASP A 20 -7.26 -24.57 13.49
CA ASP A 20 -6.80 -23.29 12.99
C ASP A 20 -6.27 -23.44 11.55
N CYS A 21 -6.63 -22.49 10.68
CA CYS A 21 -6.04 -22.46 9.33
C CYS A 21 -4.64 -21.85 9.40
N PRO A 22 -3.61 -22.51 8.84
CA PRO A 22 -2.26 -21.95 8.81
C PRO A 22 -2.26 -20.62 8.05
N VAL A 23 -1.53 -19.64 8.59
CA VAL A 23 -1.33 -18.32 8.00
C VAL A 23 0.10 -18.27 7.47
N PRO A 24 0.34 -18.63 6.19
CA PRO A 24 1.70 -18.81 5.68
C PRO A 24 2.52 -17.51 5.63
N ARG A 25 1.86 -16.35 5.60
CA ARG A 25 2.47 -15.03 5.71
C ARG A 25 1.59 -14.10 6.51
N ALA A 26 2.20 -13.33 7.40
CA ALA A 26 1.52 -12.27 8.14
C ALA A 26 1.05 -11.15 7.20
N LEU A 27 0.11 -10.33 7.65
CA LEU A 27 -0.30 -9.10 6.97
C LEU A 27 0.32 -7.91 7.70
N ALA A 28 0.87 -6.96 6.95
CA ALA A 28 1.46 -5.75 7.48
C ALA A 28 0.94 -4.53 6.73
N ARG A 29 0.66 -3.45 7.48
CA ARG A 29 0.34 -2.14 6.94
C ARG A 29 1.46 -1.20 7.33
N LEU A 30 2.16 -0.67 6.33
CA LEU A 30 3.29 0.21 6.51
C LEU A 30 2.90 1.62 6.05
N ARG A 31 3.35 2.64 6.78
CA ARG A 31 3.09 4.04 6.45
C ARG A 31 4.31 4.88 6.78
N GLY A 32 4.67 5.76 5.85
CA GLY A 32 5.80 6.68 5.99
C GLY A 32 6.28 7.17 4.63
N THR A 33 7.39 7.90 4.61
CA THR A 33 8.06 8.22 3.35
C THR A 33 8.69 6.96 2.77
N LEU A 34 8.88 6.92 1.45
CA LEU A 34 9.56 5.78 0.82
C LEU A 34 10.97 5.57 1.39
N ALA A 35 11.69 6.65 1.71
CA ALA A 35 13.02 6.57 2.28
C ALA A 35 13.01 5.90 3.67
N ASP A 36 12.08 6.30 4.54
CA ASP A 36 11.98 5.77 5.89
C ASP A 36 11.60 4.28 5.87
N LEU A 37 10.60 3.92 5.06
CA LEU A 37 10.16 2.53 4.92
C LEU A 37 11.28 1.61 4.40
N LEU A 38 12.21 2.12 3.59
CA LEU A 38 13.33 1.34 3.07
C LEU A 38 14.55 1.30 4.00
N ALA A 39 14.68 2.26 4.93
CA ALA A 39 15.82 2.35 5.83
C ALA A 39 15.56 1.79 7.22
N ASP A 40 14.31 1.78 7.69
CA ASP A 40 13.97 1.45 9.08
C ASP A 40 14.19 -0.04 9.39
N PRO A 41 15.16 -0.41 10.26
CA PRO A 41 15.43 -1.81 10.61
C PRO A 41 14.31 -2.46 11.43
N GLU A 42 13.43 -1.68 12.07
CA GLU A 42 12.29 -2.23 12.83
C GLU A 42 11.27 -2.90 11.90
N LEU A 43 11.31 -2.62 10.59
CA LEU A 43 10.43 -3.21 9.59
C LEU A 43 10.91 -4.55 9.02
N THR A 44 12.10 -5.03 9.40
CA THR A 44 12.63 -6.33 8.95
C THR A 44 11.68 -7.52 9.21
N PRO A 45 10.91 -7.59 10.31
CA PRO A 45 9.91 -8.64 10.49
C PRO A 45 8.79 -8.68 9.43
N HIS A 46 8.65 -7.62 8.63
CA HIS A 46 7.62 -7.49 7.59
C HIS A 46 8.11 -7.80 6.17
N GLU A 47 9.39 -8.12 5.97
CA GLU A 47 9.95 -8.41 4.63
C GLU A 47 9.24 -9.60 3.96
N GLU A 48 8.90 -10.64 4.73
CA GLU A 48 8.16 -11.82 4.27
C GLU A 48 6.63 -11.69 4.43
N ALA A 49 6.13 -10.55 4.89
CA ALA A 49 4.70 -10.31 5.08
C ALA A 49 4.02 -9.86 3.79
N TRP A 50 2.71 -10.09 3.69
CA TRP A 50 1.88 -9.40 2.72
C TRP A 50 1.75 -7.93 3.13
N VAL A 51 2.36 -7.03 2.35
CA VAL A 51 2.47 -5.61 2.69
C VAL A 51 1.48 -4.75 1.91
N GLU A 52 0.75 -3.90 2.63
CA GLU A 52 0.13 -2.69 2.09
C GLU A 52 0.95 -1.48 2.54
N ALA A 53 1.50 -0.72 1.60
CA ALA A 53 2.31 0.46 1.89
C ALA A 53 1.53 1.74 1.55
N THR A 54 1.44 2.68 2.49
CA THR A 54 0.93 4.03 2.26
C THR A 54 2.08 5.02 2.31
N LEU A 55 2.40 5.62 1.16
CA LEU A 55 3.46 6.62 1.06
C LEU A 55 2.95 8.01 1.42
N THR A 56 3.67 8.67 2.33
CA THR A 56 3.37 10.03 2.79
C THR A 56 4.25 11.10 2.16
N ASP A 57 5.15 10.71 1.23
CA ASP A 57 6.01 11.65 0.51
C ASP A 57 5.17 12.80 -0.10
N PRO A 58 5.59 14.08 0.06
CA PRO A 58 4.82 15.22 -0.44
C PRO A 58 4.67 15.20 -1.97
N VAL A 59 5.68 14.64 -2.65
CA VAL A 59 5.73 14.38 -4.08
C VAL A 59 5.84 12.87 -4.28
N ARG A 60 5.13 12.34 -5.28
CA ARG A 60 5.19 10.91 -5.61
C ARG A 60 6.64 10.54 -5.97
N PRO A 61 7.28 9.61 -5.25
CA PRO A 61 8.63 9.15 -5.58
C PRO A 61 8.68 8.37 -6.89
N ASP A 62 9.87 8.25 -7.46
CA ASP A 62 10.10 7.43 -8.65
C ASP A 62 10.05 5.93 -8.33
N GLU A 63 9.39 5.19 -9.23
CA GLU A 63 9.26 3.73 -9.20
C GLU A 63 8.98 3.11 -7.81
N PRO A 64 8.03 3.66 -7.03
CA PRO A 64 7.89 3.34 -5.62
C PRO A 64 7.53 1.87 -5.38
N MET A 65 6.73 1.28 -6.27
CA MET A 65 6.39 -0.14 -6.20
C MET A 65 7.60 -1.05 -6.42
N ALA A 66 8.47 -0.72 -7.39
CA ALA A 66 9.66 -1.53 -7.69
C ALA A 66 10.64 -1.49 -6.50
N ARG A 67 10.90 -0.28 -5.98
CA ARG A 67 11.78 -0.08 -4.82
C ARG A 67 11.23 -0.73 -3.54
N LEU A 68 9.92 -0.66 -3.31
CA LEU A 68 9.29 -1.39 -2.20
C LEU A 68 9.43 -2.90 -2.39
N ALA A 69 9.27 -3.42 -3.61
CA ALA A 69 9.40 -4.85 -3.89
C ALA A 69 10.83 -5.38 -3.71
N GLU A 70 11.87 -4.53 -3.79
CA GLU A 70 13.25 -4.92 -3.47
C GLU A 70 13.42 -5.29 -1.99
N ARG A 71 12.78 -4.55 -1.08
CA ARG A 71 12.85 -4.79 0.37
C ARG A 71 11.72 -5.67 0.90
N PHE A 72 10.51 -5.49 0.38
CA PHE A 72 9.29 -6.19 0.74
C PHE A 72 8.75 -6.93 -0.51
N PRO A 73 9.30 -8.12 -0.86
CA PRO A 73 8.97 -8.87 -2.08
C PRO A 73 7.48 -9.23 -2.24
N HIS A 74 6.71 -9.07 -1.18
CA HIS A 74 5.31 -9.42 -1.06
C HIS A 74 4.42 -8.18 -0.87
N THR A 75 4.86 -7.01 -1.37
CA THR A 75 4.03 -5.82 -1.47
C THR A 75 2.84 -6.06 -2.39
N LEU A 76 1.63 -5.98 -1.85
CA LEU A 76 0.38 -6.24 -2.57
C LEU A 76 -0.37 -4.96 -2.98
N SER A 77 -0.22 -3.89 -2.20
CA SER A 77 -0.98 -2.66 -2.36
C SER A 77 -0.10 -1.46 -2.05
N LEU A 78 -0.21 -0.43 -2.89
CA LEU A 78 0.49 0.84 -2.74
C LEU A 78 -0.53 1.98 -2.80
N LEU A 79 -0.60 2.74 -1.71
CA LEU A 79 -1.42 3.94 -1.58
C LEU A 79 -0.54 5.18 -1.45
N PHE A 80 -1.10 6.33 -1.78
CA PHE A 80 -0.45 7.64 -1.61
C PHE A 80 -1.34 8.53 -0.76
N ASP A 81 -0.78 9.06 0.31
CA ASP A 81 -1.41 10.01 1.21
C ASP A 81 -0.40 11.13 1.56
N PRO A 82 -0.08 11.98 0.56
CA PRO A 82 1.04 12.92 0.63
C PRO A 82 0.81 13.98 1.71
N GLU A 83 1.77 14.12 2.62
CA GLU A 83 1.75 15.17 3.66
C GLU A 83 2.15 16.50 3.03
N ARG A 84 1.15 17.33 2.72
CA ARG A 84 1.35 18.69 2.18
C ARG A 84 1.09 19.74 3.25
N ALA A 85 1.85 20.83 3.20
CA ALA A 85 1.55 22.00 4.02
C ALA A 85 0.15 22.54 3.67
N PRO A 86 -0.63 23.03 4.64
CA PRO A 86 -1.98 23.55 4.41
C PRO A 86 -2.03 24.71 3.40
N ASP A 87 -0.89 25.39 3.18
CA ASP A 87 -0.73 26.50 2.23
C ASP A 87 -0.30 26.07 0.82
N GLU A 88 -0.07 24.78 0.56
CA GLU A 88 -0.04 24.27 -0.80
C GLU A 88 -1.47 24.07 -1.26
N PRO A 89 -2.06 24.98 -2.06
CA PRO A 89 -3.35 24.69 -2.64
C PRO A 89 -3.20 23.38 -3.38
N GLY A 90 -4.03 22.40 -3.05
CA GLY A 90 -4.33 21.28 -3.91
C GLY A 90 -4.96 21.87 -5.16
N VAL A 91 -4.16 22.49 -6.02
CA VAL A 91 -4.60 22.96 -7.31
C VAL A 91 -4.78 21.66 -8.07
N SER A 92 -5.99 21.13 -8.02
CA SER A 92 -6.38 20.08 -8.93
C SER A 92 -5.91 20.53 -10.30
N TYR A 93 -5.36 19.61 -11.09
CA TYR A 93 -4.91 19.90 -12.44
C TYR A 93 -5.93 20.78 -13.19
N ALA A 94 -7.22 20.50 -12.99
CA ALA A 94 -8.36 21.31 -13.45
C ALA A 94 -8.34 22.78 -13.03
N ARG A 95 -7.95 23.11 -11.79
CA ARG A 95 -7.84 24.50 -11.30
C ARG A 95 -6.57 25.22 -11.80
N ARG A 96 -5.51 24.51 -12.21
CA ARG A 96 -4.34 25.12 -12.91
C ARG A 96 -4.70 25.53 -14.34
N LEU A 97 -5.66 24.83 -14.94
CA LEU A 97 -6.08 25.03 -16.34
C LEU A 97 -7.21 26.03 -16.50
N ALA A 98 -7.95 26.35 -15.42
CA ALA A 98 -9.20 27.10 -15.48
C ALA A 98 -9.07 28.51 -16.11
N ASP A 99 -7.92 29.16 -15.95
CA ASP A 99 -7.64 30.52 -16.48
C ASP A 99 -6.54 30.51 -17.56
N ARG A 100 -6.27 29.36 -18.19
CA ARG A 100 -5.24 29.19 -19.22
C ARG A 100 -5.87 28.95 -20.59
N SER A 101 -5.29 29.56 -21.62
CA SER A 101 -5.67 29.23 -23.00
C SER A 101 -5.02 27.92 -23.46
N ASP A 102 -5.63 27.26 -24.44
CA ASP A 102 -5.11 26.03 -25.04
C ASP A 102 -3.63 26.16 -25.50
N GLN A 103 -3.23 27.34 -25.96
CA GLN A 103 -1.85 27.63 -26.35
C GLN A 103 -0.89 27.62 -25.14
N GLN A 104 -1.28 28.23 -24.02
CA GLN A 104 -0.45 28.26 -22.81
C GLN A 104 -0.26 26.85 -22.23
N ILE A 105 -1.28 26.00 -22.36
CA ILE A 105 -1.23 24.61 -21.91
C ILE A 105 -0.25 23.80 -22.77
N ALA A 106 -0.26 24.01 -24.09
CA ALA A 106 0.64 23.34 -25.01
C ALA A 106 2.12 23.76 -24.80
N GLU A 107 2.37 25.04 -24.53
CA GLU A 107 3.72 25.57 -24.26
C GLU A 107 4.27 25.04 -22.93
N ASP A 108 3.46 25.01 -21.87
CA ASP A 108 3.87 24.47 -20.56
C ASP A 108 4.20 22.97 -20.63
N PHE A 109 3.46 22.20 -21.43
CA PHE A 109 3.70 20.77 -21.62
C PHE A 109 5.08 20.50 -22.23
N VAL A 110 5.46 21.24 -23.28
CA VAL A 110 6.79 21.08 -23.92
C VAL A 110 7.93 21.45 -22.97
N THR A 111 7.67 22.32 -22.00
CA THR A 111 8.68 22.80 -21.04
C THR A 111 8.86 21.86 -19.84
N HIS A 112 7.93 20.93 -19.60
CA HIS A 112 7.89 20.04 -18.42
C HIS A 112 8.08 18.53 -18.74
N VAL A 113 8.59 18.19 -19.93
CA VAL A 113 9.05 16.81 -20.25
C VAL A 113 10.54 16.66 -20.00
#